data_AF-A0A913Z7B0-F1
#
_entry.id   AF-A0A913Z7B0-F1
#
_cell.length_a   1.000
_cell.length_b   1.000
_cell.length_c   1.000
_cell.angle_alpha   90.00
_cell.angle_beta   90.00
_cell.angle_gamma   90.00
#
_symmetry.space_group_name_H-M   'P 1'
#
loop_
_entity.id
_entity.type
_entity.pdbx_description
1 polymer ?
#
loop_
_entity_poly.entity_id
_entity_poly.type
_entity_poly.pdbx_seq_one_letter_code
_entity_poly.pdbx_strand_id
1 'polypeptide(L)'
;MNAISVDKSHVCHKCDKSFGRRYNLRRHIENVHAEEEVKVEDVDVENSEPDFKKRRFEDSEIENCRTESTQDEDEDFDEEYSESETEVKDDNSSDEEESFEDSEIENREAESSENEDEVFEEGYSESETEVEEDELSDEDESSSDLEDNAAYQDWLEDAKDATEEMWSEKYEKYVNGCMDEDQAKEKANRKTLWAVKRCFFNNYKDFLSSYLHLKDNDTHQEIVEELERKINKGTEVNTALNRIMPKHQAKFDGLFRDLEEDEC
;
A
#
# COMPACT_ATOMS: atom_id res chain seq x y z
N MET A 1 49.58 8.31 -7.90
CA MET A 1 48.90 8.62 -9.16
C MET A 1 47.51 8.03 -9.04
N ASN A 2 46.50 8.87 -8.79
CA ASN A 2 45.14 8.41 -8.53
C ASN A 2 44.50 7.95 -9.85
N ALA A 3 43.98 6.73 -9.83
CA ALA A 3 43.16 6.20 -10.90
C ALA A 3 41.92 7.09 -11.03
N ILE A 4 41.81 7.78 -12.16
CA ILE A 4 40.57 8.44 -12.55
C ILE A 4 39.65 7.30 -12.99
N SER A 5 38.88 6.77 -12.05
CA SER A 5 37.72 5.93 -12.35
C SER A 5 36.80 6.78 -13.22
N VAL A 6 36.87 6.58 -14.53
CA VAL A 6 35.91 7.16 -15.48
C VAL A 6 34.60 6.44 -15.22
N ASP A 7 33.88 6.91 -14.21
CA ASP A 7 32.53 6.46 -13.91
C ASP A 7 31.67 6.79 -15.13
N LYS A 8 31.08 5.76 -15.74
CA LYS A 8 30.22 5.91 -16.91
C LYS A 8 28.89 6.48 -16.42
N SER A 9 28.90 7.77 -16.13
CA SER A 9 27.70 8.49 -15.73
C SER A 9 26.73 8.61 -16.91
N HIS A 10 25.49 8.24 -16.66
CA HIS A 10 24.38 8.38 -17.59
C HIS A 10 23.67 9.70 -17.28
N VAL A 11 23.81 10.69 -18.16
CA VAL A 11 23.30 12.05 -17.91
C VAL A 11 21.97 12.27 -18.63
N CYS A 12 21.00 12.90 -17.96
CA CYS A 12 19.74 13.32 -18.55
C CYS A 12 19.96 14.54 -19.44
N HIS A 13 19.63 14.44 -20.73
CA HIS A 13 19.78 15.56 -21.67
C HIS A 13 18.76 16.70 -21.45
N LYS A 14 17.69 16.47 -20.67
CA LYS A 14 16.66 17.48 -20.38
C LYS A 14 17.00 18.32 -19.14
N CYS A 15 17.70 17.76 -18.14
CA CYS A 15 18.01 18.47 -16.89
C CYS A 15 19.44 18.26 -16.35
N ASP A 16 20.33 17.70 -17.16
CA ASP A 16 21.76 17.45 -16.89
C ASP A 16 22.09 16.65 -15.62
N LYS A 17 21.10 15.97 -15.02
CA LYS A 17 21.31 15.08 -13.87
C LYS A 17 22.06 13.82 -14.27
N SER A 18 23.11 13.46 -13.52
CA SER A 18 23.93 12.26 -13.75
C SER A 18 23.49 11.08 -12.87
N PHE A 19 23.42 9.89 -13.46
CA PHE A 19 23.07 8.65 -12.79
C PHE A 19 24.17 7.60 -12.99
N GLY A 20 24.49 6.83 -11.97
CA GLY A 20 25.50 5.76 -12.07
C GLY A 20 25.06 4.53 -12.89
N ARG A 21 23.78 4.45 -13.29
CA ARG A 21 23.22 3.34 -14.07
C ARG A 21 22.19 3.82 -15.09
N ARG A 22 22.15 3.18 -16.27
CA ARG A 22 21.23 3.52 -17.38
C ARG A 22 19.75 3.37 -17.01
N TYR A 23 19.40 2.36 -16.21
CA TYR A 23 18.02 2.14 -15.75
C TYR A 23 17.48 3.34 -14.96
N ASN A 24 18.30 3.91 -14.08
CA ASN A 24 17.92 5.07 -13.27
C ASN A 24 17.69 6.32 -14.13
N LEU A 25 18.49 6.50 -15.19
CA LEU A 25 18.28 7.57 -16.16
C LEU A 25 16.95 7.40 -16.91
N ARG A 26 16.62 6.19 -17.36
CA ARG A 26 15.37 5.92 -18.08
C ARG A 26 14.15 6.21 -17.21
N ARG A 27 14.12 5.64 -15.99
CA ARG A 27 13.05 5.88 -15.03
C ARG A 27 12.93 7.36 -14.66
N HIS A 28 14.06 8.08 -14.58
CA HIS A 28 14.05 9.52 -14.38
C HIS A 28 13.39 10.27 -15.54
N ILE A 29 13.67 9.91 -16.80
CA ILE A 29 13.04 10.53 -17.97
C ILE A 29 11.54 10.21 -17.99
N GLU A 30 11.15 8.95 -17.81
CA GLU A 30 9.75 8.51 -17.77
C GLU A 30 8.96 9.20 -16.66
N ASN A 31 9.56 9.45 -15.50
CA ASN A 31 8.85 10.02 -14.37
C ASN A 31 8.89 11.56 -14.34
N VAL A 32 10.02 12.17 -14.71
CA VAL A 32 10.22 13.63 -14.57
C VAL A 32 9.93 14.36 -15.88
N HIS A 33 9.95 13.65 -17.00
CA HIS A 33 9.76 14.21 -18.33
C HIS A 33 8.71 13.45 -19.15
N ALA A 34 7.77 12.78 -18.44
CA ALA A 34 6.71 11.92 -18.95
C ALA A 34 5.79 12.61 -19.97
N GLU A 35 5.68 13.93 -19.92
CA GLU A 35 4.69 14.71 -20.66
C GLU A 35 5.06 14.99 -22.12
N GLU A 36 6.23 14.52 -22.60
CA GLU A 36 6.60 14.61 -24.01
C GLU A 36 7.27 13.32 -24.50
N GLU A 37 6.45 12.31 -24.78
CA GLU A 37 6.82 11.16 -25.62
C GLU A 37 6.80 11.60 -27.10
N VAL A 38 7.94 12.05 -27.63
CA VAL A 38 8.20 12.05 -29.07
C VAL A 38 8.87 10.72 -29.42
N LYS A 39 8.21 9.95 -30.29
CA LYS A 39 8.71 8.71 -30.90
C LYS A 39 10.15 8.88 -31.37
N VAL A 40 11.11 8.27 -30.65
CA VAL A 40 12.46 8.06 -31.18
C VAL A 40 12.41 6.80 -32.04
N GLU A 41 12.38 7.03 -33.35
CA GLU A 41 12.57 6.01 -34.37
C GLU A 41 13.92 5.30 -34.17
N ASP A 42 13.87 3.98 -34.37
CA ASP A 42 14.98 3.05 -34.26
C ASP A 42 16.19 3.53 -35.08
N VAL A 43 17.33 3.71 -34.41
CA VAL A 43 18.63 3.79 -35.09
C VAL A 43 19.30 2.43 -34.94
N ASP A 44 19.33 1.71 -36.06
CA ASP A 44 20.05 0.47 -36.28
C ASP A 44 21.49 0.52 -35.74
N VAL A 45 21.79 -0.31 -34.74
CA VAL A 45 23.15 -0.72 -34.43
C VAL A 45 23.22 -2.23 -34.48
N GLU A 46 23.64 -2.70 -35.65
CA GLU A 46 24.02 -4.09 -35.90
C GLU A 46 25.12 -4.58 -34.94
N ASN A 47 25.10 -5.91 -34.73
CA ASN A 47 26.20 -6.80 -34.36
C ASN A 47 26.51 -6.98 -32.87
N SER A 48 25.89 -7.99 -32.26
CA SER A 48 26.59 -9.22 -31.86
C SER A 48 25.63 -10.25 -31.23
N GLU A 49 25.42 -11.38 -31.90
CA GLU A 49 24.76 -12.59 -31.35
C GLU A 49 25.51 -13.13 -30.12
N PRO A 50 24.82 -13.85 -29.22
CA PRO A 50 25.05 -15.29 -29.25
C PRO A 50 23.80 -16.18 -29.06
N ASP A 51 23.84 -17.24 -29.85
CA ASP A 51 23.11 -18.50 -29.87
C ASP A 51 23.08 -19.26 -28.52
N PHE A 52 21.89 -19.60 -28.01
CA PHE A 52 21.67 -20.85 -27.23
C PHE A 52 20.22 -21.37 -27.38
N LYS A 53 20.04 -22.22 -28.40
CA LYS A 53 19.32 -23.52 -28.38
C LYS A 53 17.97 -23.62 -27.63
N LYS A 54 16.91 -23.64 -28.45
CA LYS A 54 15.63 -24.34 -28.24
C LYS A 54 15.83 -25.75 -27.67
N ARG A 55 15.13 -26.07 -26.57
CA ARG A 55 14.70 -27.45 -26.29
C ARG A 55 13.18 -27.54 -26.40
N ARG A 56 12.80 -28.29 -27.42
CA ARG A 56 11.50 -28.93 -27.66
C ARG A 56 11.31 -29.97 -26.56
N PHE A 57 10.16 -29.99 -25.88
CA PHE A 57 9.71 -31.20 -25.19
C PHE A 57 8.40 -31.61 -25.86
N GLU A 58 8.45 -32.82 -26.39
CA GLU A 58 7.38 -33.50 -27.10
C GLU A 58 6.40 -34.12 -26.10
N ASP A 59 5.18 -34.19 -26.59
CA ASP A 59 4.03 -34.97 -26.16
C ASP A 59 4.34 -36.27 -25.40
N SER A 60 3.64 -36.46 -24.28
CA SER A 60 3.29 -37.80 -23.81
C SER A 60 1.83 -37.82 -23.39
N GLU A 61 1.03 -38.46 -24.23
CA GLU A 61 -0.32 -38.92 -24.01
C GLU A 61 -0.38 -39.81 -22.76
N ILE A 62 -1.30 -39.54 -21.84
CA ILE A 62 -1.84 -40.55 -20.94
C ILE A 62 -3.37 -40.47 -20.96
N GLU A 63 -3.93 -41.57 -21.42
CA GLU A 63 -5.34 -41.91 -21.49
C GLU A 63 -6.08 -41.81 -20.14
N ASN A 64 -7.23 -41.15 -20.19
CA ASN A 64 -8.56 -41.74 -19.98
C ASN A 64 -8.76 -42.63 -18.72
N CYS A 65 -9.51 -42.11 -17.75
CA CYS A 65 -10.41 -42.96 -16.95
C CYS A 65 -11.77 -42.26 -16.79
N ARG A 66 -12.71 -42.69 -17.64
CA ARG A 66 -14.16 -42.60 -17.48
C ARG A 66 -14.56 -43.79 -16.59
N THR A 67 -15.49 -43.71 -15.65
CA THR A 67 -16.95 -43.79 -15.91
C THR A 67 -17.78 -43.54 -14.63
N GLU A 68 -18.91 -42.83 -14.84
CA GLU A 68 -20.28 -43.07 -14.31
C GLU A 68 -20.56 -42.85 -12.81
N SER A 69 -21.73 -42.39 -12.34
CA SER A 69 -22.93 -41.68 -12.82
C SER A 69 -23.94 -41.76 -11.67
N THR A 70 -24.59 -40.66 -11.27
CA THR A 70 -25.96 -40.55 -10.68
C THR A 70 -26.24 -39.05 -10.53
N GLN A 71 -27.01 -38.36 -11.40
CA GLN A 71 -28.49 -38.24 -11.43
C GLN A 71 -29.12 -37.93 -10.08
N ASP A 72 -29.74 -36.74 -9.99
CA ASP A 72 -31.00 -36.35 -9.28
C ASP A 72 -31.10 -34.81 -9.43
N GLU A 73 -31.81 -34.30 -10.44
CA GLU A 73 -33.20 -33.78 -10.44
C GLU A 73 -33.41 -32.45 -9.67
N ASP A 74 -33.51 -31.38 -10.48
CA ASP A 74 -34.44 -30.24 -10.46
C ASP A 74 -35.25 -29.94 -9.19
N GLU A 75 -35.14 -28.71 -8.67
CA GLU A 75 -36.32 -27.93 -8.22
C GLU A 75 -36.14 -26.43 -8.52
N ASP A 76 -37.03 -25.93 -9.38
CA ASP A 76 -37.33 -24.54 -9.66
C ASP A 76 -37.83 -23.80 -8.41
N PHE A 77 -37.37 -22.56 -8.19
CA PHE A 77 -38.09 -21.60 -7.35
C PHE A 77 -37.91 -20.18 -7.90
N ASP A 78 -38.85 -19.80 -8.77
CA ASP A 78 -39.17 -18.44 -9.17
C ASP A 78 -40.06 -17.74 -8.12
N GLU A 79 -40.30 -16.44 -8.33
CA GLU A 79 -41.21 -15.51 -7.60
C GLU A 79 -40.62 -14.85 -6.33
N GLU A 80 -40.68 -13.52 -6.11
CA GLU A 80 -41.30 -12.40 -6.85
C GLU A 80 -40.90 -11.08 -6.14
N TYR A 81 -40.97 -9.96 -6.88
CA TYR A 81 -41.59 -8.70 -6.43
C TYR A 81 -40.87 -7.79 -5.39
N SER A 82 -40.26 -6.69 -5.86
CA SER A 82 -40.91 -5.36 -5.89
C SER A 82 -39.90 -4.26 -6.20
N GLU A 83 -40.10 -3.62 -7.35
CA GLU A 83 -39.55 -2.30 -7.67
C GLU A 83 -40.45 -1.22 -7.04
N SER A 84 -39.83 -0.14 -6.57
CA SER A 84 -40.51 1.13 -6.36
C SER A 84 -39.74 2.22 -7.09
N GLU A 85 -40.23 2.56 -8.29
CA GLU A 85 -39.87 3.75 -9.04
C GLU A 85 -40.52 4.98 -8.39
N THR A 86 -39.74 6.05 -8.19
CA THR A 86 -40.28 7.38 -7.93
C THR A 86 -40.15 8.22 -9.20
N GLU A 87 -41.30 8.50 -9.82
CA GLU A 87 -41.43 9.53 -10.85
C GLU A 87 -41.23 10.92 -10.22
N VAL A 88 -40.31 11.71 -10.77
CA VAL A 88 -40.41 13.17 -10.74
C VAL A 88 -40.17 13.67 -12.16
N LYS A 89 -41.15 14.39 -12.69
CA LYS A 89 -41.15 14.94 -14.04
C LYS A 89 -40.50 16.32 -14.04
N ASP A 90 -39.67 16.53 -15.05
CA ASP A 90 -39.01 17.76 -15.44
C ASP A 90 -39.98 18.88 -15.86
N ASP A 91 -39.62 20.12 -15.56
CA ASP A 91 -39.98 21.28 -16.39
C ASP A 91 -38.96 22.44 -16.21
N ASN A 92 -38.11 22.59 -17.23
CA ASN A 92 -37.89 23.81 -18.02
C ASN A 92 -36.82 24.88 -17.63
N SER A 93 -35.87 25.08 -18.57
CA SER A 93 -35.22 26.33 -19.04
C SER A 93 -34.39 27.16 -18.03
N SER A 94 -33.15 27.56 -18.26
CA SER A 94 -32.60 28.31 -19.41
C SER A 94 -31.07 28.44 -19.28
N ASP A 95 -30.44 28.77 -20.41
CA ASP A 95 -29.05 29.22 -20.60
C ASP A 95 -28.47 30.10 -19.47
N GLU A 96 -27.17 29.96 -19.13
CA GLU A 96 -26.09 30.86 -19.59
C GLU A 96 -24.72 30.23 -19.30
N GLU A 97 -23.77 30.53 -20.19
CA GLU A 97 -22.36 30.17 -20.14
C GLU A 97 -21.66 30.85 -18.96
N GLU A 98 -20.69 30.19 -18.30
CA GLU A 98 -19.39 30.81 -18.02
C GLU A 98 -18.30 29.73 -17.78
N SER A 99 -17.20 29.94 -18.47
CA SER A 99 -15.87 29.37 -18.28
C SER A 99 -15.32 29.62 -16.88
N PHE A 100 -14.56 28.70 -16.29
CA PHE A 100 -13.17 28.95 -15.86
C PHE A 100 -12.48 27.72 -15.22
N GLU A 101 -11.30 27.42 -15.76
CA GLU A 101 -10.06 26.93 -15.13
C GLU A 101 -10.12 25.76 -14.13
N ASP A 102 -9.92 24.58 -14.70
CA ASP A 102 -9.59 23.32 -14.04
C ASP A 102 -8.12 23.33 -13.57
N SER A 103 -7.88 23.11 -12.28
CA SER A 103 -6.56 22.84 -11.73
C SER A 103 -6.65 21.79 -10.62
N GLU A 104 -6.90 20.55 -11.01
CA GLU A 104 -6.64 19.37 -10.19
C GLU A 104 -5.13 19.04 -10.22
N ILE A 105 -4.49 19.20 -9.07
CA ILE A 105 -3.19 18.59 -8.78
C ILE A 105 -3.49 17.27 -8.09
N GLU A 106 -3.58 16.20 -8.88
CA GLU A 106 -3.59 14.83 -8.36
C GLU A 106 -2.16 14.37 -8.03
N ASN A 107 -1.96 14.17 -6.73
CA ASN A 107 -1.47 12.95 -6.12
C ASN A 107 -0.56 12.05 -6.97
N ARG A 108 0.73 12.12 -6.63
CA ARG A 108 1.74 11.19 -7.10
C ARG A 108 1.89 10.06 -6.07
N GLU A 109 1.17 8.98 -6.28
CA GLU A 109 1.45 7.71 -5.60
C GLU A 109 2.79 7.15 -6.09
N ALA A 110 3.68 6.97 -5.13
CA ALA A 110 4.91 6.23 -5.29
C ALA A 110 4.69 4.85 -4.67
N GLU A 111 4.64 3.83 -5.51
CA GLU A 111 4.83 2.45 -5.06
C GLU A 111 6.12 1.90 -5.69
N SER A 112 7.08 1.63 -4.81
CA SER A 112 8.18 0.74 -5.07
C SER A 112 7.70 -0.70 -4.86
N SER A 113 7.76 -1.46 -5.95
CA SER A 113 7.68 -2.91 -5.99
C SER A 113 8.70 -3.57 -5.06
N GLU A 114 8.21 -4.52 -4.27
CA GLU A 114 8.98 -5.58 -3.63
C GLU A 114 9.60 -6.49 -4.71
N ASN A 115 10.85 -6.89 -4.50
CA ASN A 115 11.43 -8.07 -5.14
C ASN A 115 11.76 -9.06 -4.03
N GLU A 116 11.12 -10.22 -4.11
CA GLU A 116 11.58 -11.46 -3.48
C GLU A 116 12.76 -12.04 -4.28
N ASP A 117 13.47 -12.97 -3.62
CA ASP A 117 14.49 -13.89 -4.13
C ASP A 117 15.91 -13.37 -4.37
N GLU A 118 16.84 -13.74 -3.47
CA GLU A 118 17.87 -14.71 -3.90
C GLU A 118 18.50 -15.47 -2.72
N VAL A 119 18.64 -16.77 -2.98
CA VAL A 119 19.17 -17.85 -2.16
C VAL A 119 20.67 -17.67 -1.94
N PHE A 120 21.13 -17.75 -0.69
CA PHE A 120 22.56 -17.86 -0.36
C PHE A 120 22.83 -19.19 0.37
N GLU A 121 23.38 -20.12 -0.39
CA GLU A 121 23.87 -21.43 0.05
C GLU A 121 25.36 -21.28 0.39
N GLU A 122 25.72 -21.28 1.68
CA GLU A 122 27.11 -21.45 2.11
C GLU A 122 27.24 -22.55 3.16
N GLY A 123 28.19 -23.44 2.88
CA GLY A 123 28.36 -24.74 3.51
C GLY A 123 28.89 -24.69 4.93
N TYR A 124 28.30 -25.55 5.76
CA TYR A 124 28.71 -25.79 7.14
C TYR A 124 29.84 -26.84 7.16
N SER A 125 31.04 -26.44 7.58
CA SER A 125 32.12 -27.35 7.95
C SER A 125 32.10 -27.55 9.47
N GLU A 126 31.84 -28.78 9.92
CA GLU A 126 31.98 -29.14 11.34
C GLU A 126 33.45 -29.12 11.76
N SER A 127 33.79 -28.20 12.66
CA SER A 127 34.97 -28.31 13.52
C SER A 127 34.51 -28.17 14.96
N GLU A 128 34.59 -29.27 15.71
CA GLU A 128 34.30 -29.33 17.14
C GLU A 128 35.38 -28.56 17.91
N THR A 129 34.99 -27.43 18.50
CA THR A 129 35.78 -26.74 19.52
C THR A 129 34.93 -26.63 20.78
N GLU A 130 35.30 -27.38 21.81
CA GLU A 130 34.81 -27.22 23.17
C GLU A 130 35.24 -25.83 23.67
N VAL A 131 34.31 -24.88 23.69
CA VAL A 131 34.49 -23.55 24.29
C VAL A 131 33.53 -23.47 25.47
N GLU A 132 34.11 -23.14 26.62
CA GLU A 132 33.42 -23.06 27.90
C GLU A 132 32.30 -22.02 27.86
N GLU A 133 31.19 -22.38 28.50
CA GLU A 133 29.97 -21.59 28.66
C GLU A 133 30.26 -20.37 29.55
N ASP A 134 30.68 -19.25 28.95
CA ASP A 134 30.55 -17.94 29.58
C ASP A 134 29.10 -17.48 29.39
N GLU A 135 28.33 -17.60 30.48
CA GLU A 135 26.97 -17.07 30.61
C GLU A 135 26.99 -15.54 30.54
N LEU A 136 26.92 -14.99 29.33
CA LEU A 136 26.44 -13.64 29.08
C LEU A 136 24.95 -13.72 28.73
N SER A 137 24.13 -13.63 29.76
CA SER A 137 22.70 -13.35 29.63
C SER A 137 22.53 -11.89 29.19
N ASP A 138 22.61 -11.64 27.89
CA ASP A 138 22.13 -10.37 27.32
C ASP A 138 20.61 -10.39 27.44
N GLU A 139 20.09 -9.63 28.41
CA GLU A 139 18.67 -9.33 28.50
C GLU A 139 18.30 -8.51 27.27
N ASP A 140 17.69 -9.19 26.30
CA ASP A 140 16.95 -8.58 25.22
C ASP A 140 15.78 -7.83 25.88
N GLU A 141 16.01 -6.55 26.24
CA GLU A 141 14.96 -5.57 26.53
C GLU A 141 14.14 -5.41 25.24
N SER A 142 13.29 -6.40 25.00
CA SER A 142 12.32 -6.45 23.93
C SER A 142 11.46 -5.19 24.05
N SER A 143 11.59 -4.33 23.04
CA SER A 143 10.97 -3.03 22.86
C SER A 143 9.43 -3.09 22.95
N SER A 144 8.88 -3.23 24.16
CA SER A 144 7.44 -3.26 24.45
C SER A 144 6.74 -1.93 24.16
N ASP A 145 7.51 -0.84 24.06
CA ASP A 145 6.97 0.52 23.92
C ASP A 145 6.10 0.73 22.67
N LEU A 146 6.31 -0.05 21.61
CA LEU A 146 5.51 0.04 20.39
C LEU A 146 4.24 -0.81 20.46
N GLU A 147 4.31 -1.95 21.14
CA GLU A 147 3.20 -2.90 21.24
C GLU A 147 2.07 -2.35 22.12
N ASP A 148 2.39 -1.55 23.12
CA ASP A 148 1.40 -0.94 24.02
C ASP A 148 0.83 0.40 23.52
N ASN A 149 1.30 0.91 22.38
CA ASN A 149 0.83 2.18 21.85
C ASN A 149 -0.53 2.03 21.17
N ALA A 150 -1.56 2.65 21.74
CA ALA A 150 -2.93 2.59 21.23
C ALA A 150 -3.06 2.99 19.76
N ALA A 151 -2.36 4.04 19.30
CA ALA A 151 -2.46 4.48 17.91
C ALA A 151 -1.83 3.48 16.93
N TYR A 152 -0.73 2.83 17.31
CA TYR A 152 -0.15 1.76 16.47
C TYR A 152 -1.02 0.51 16.45
N GLN A 153 -1.74 0.20 17.54
CA GLN A 153 -2.69 -0.90 17.57
C GLN A 153 -3.91 -0.62 16.69
N ASP A 154 -4.48 0.59 16.76
CA ASP A 154 -5.61 1.00 15.91
C ASP A 154 -5.23 0.91 14.43
N TRP A 155 -4.06 1.43 14.03
CA TRP A 155 -3.61 1.32 12.63
C TRP A 155 -3.31 -0.12 12.20
N LEU A 156 -2.89 -0.98 13.12
CA LEU A 156 -2.67 -2.40 12.83
C LEU A 156 -3.99 -3.14 12.66
N GLU A 157 -5.02 -2.77 13.42
CA GLU A 157 -6.39 -3.28 13.27
C GLU A 157 -6.99 -2.83 11.94
N ASP A 158 -6.95 -1.52 11.63
CA ASP A 158 -7.39 -0.97 10.34
C ASP A 158 -6.70 -1.68 9.15
N ALA A 159 -5.40 -1.95 9.27
CA ALA A 159 -4.64 -2.65 8.24
C ALA A 159 -5.03 -4.13 8.09
N LYS A 160 -5.45 -4.80 9.18
CA LYS A 160 -5.96 -6.17 9.11
C LYS A 160 -7.33 -6.18 8.43
N ASP A 161 -8.22 -5.30 8.85
CA ASP A 161 -9.57 -5.17 8.30
C ASP A 161 -9.53 -4.86 6.80
N ALA A 162 -8.65 -3.95 6.38
CA ALA A 162 -8.43 -3.65 4.96
C ALA A 162 -7.95 -4.85 4.13
N THR A 163 -7.39 -5.88 4.76
CA THR A 163 -6.91 -7.11 4.09
C THR A 163 -7.75 -8.34 4.41
N GLU A 164 -8.88 -8.17 5.11
CA GLU A 164 -9.73 -9.26 5.58
C GLU A 164 -10.30 -10.09 4.43
N GLU A 165 -10.71 -9.44 3.33
CA GLU A 165 -11.22 -10.13 2.15
C GLU A 165 -10.16 -11.06 1.55
N MET A 166 -8.95 -10.55 1.31
CA MET A 166 -7.82 -11.34 0.80
C MET A 166 -7.48 -12.49 1.76
N TRP A 167 -7.52 -12.23 3.06
CA TRP A 167 -7.28 -13.27 4.07
C TRP A 167 -8.34 -14.36 4.03
N SER A 168 -9.62 -13.98 3.94
CA SER A 168 -10.76 -14.89 3.89
C SER A 168 -10.70 -15.79 2.66
N GLU A 169 -10.39 -15.23 1.48
CA GLU A 169 -10.19 -16.02 0.25
C GLU A 169 -9.07 -17.06 0.40
N LYS A 170 -7.93 -16.70 1.02
CA LYS A 170 -6.84 -17.65 1.26
C LYS A 170 -7.28 -18.73 2.25
N TYR A 171 -7.95 -18.34 3.33
CA TYR A 171 -8.41 -19.24 4.37
C TYR A 171 -9.39 -20.27 3.79
N GLU A 172 -10.44 -19.82 3.11
CA GLU A 172 -11.43 -20.70 2.47
C GLU A 172 -10.78 -21.64 1.46
N LYS A 173 -9.83 -21.16 0.65
CA LYS A 173 -9.08 -22.00 -0.28
C LYS A 173 -8.33 -23.14 0.43
N TYR A 174 -7.77 -22.89 1.62
CA TYR A 174 -7.06 -23.92 2.37
C TYR A 174 -8.01 -24.91 3.04
N VAL A 175 -9.10 -24.43 3.65
CA VAL A 175 -10.15 -25.28 4.25
C VAL A 175 -10.78 -26.18 3.18
N ASN A 176 -11.11 -25.64 2.02
CA ASN A 176 -11.64 -26.40 0.87
C ASN A 176 -10.62 -27.43 0.34
N GLY A 177 -9.33 -27.23 0.61
CA GLY A 177 -8.24 -28.18 0.34
C GLY A 177 -8.07 -29.27 1.41
N CYS A 178 -9.04 -29.42 2.32
CA CYS A 178 -9.00 -30.34 3.47
C CYS A 178 -7.85 -30.05 4.46
N MET A 179 -7.35 -28.81 4.51
CA MET A 179 -6.41 -28.39 5.55
C MET A 179 -7.16 -28.21 6.87
N ASP A 180 -6.52 -28.56 7.98
CA ASP A 180 -7.03 -28.29 9.33
C ASP A 180 -7.25 -26.77 9.53
N GLU A 181 -8.29 -26.39 10.28
CA GLU A 181 -8.68 -24.98 10.43
C GLU A 181 -7.56 -24.11 11.03
N ASP A 182 -6.84 -24.60 12.05
CA ASP A 182 -5.79 -23.82 12.70
C ASP A 182 -4.58 -23.68 11.77
N GLN A 183 -4.25 -24.75 11.03
CA GLN A 183 -3.22 -24.71 10.00
C GLN A 183 -3.59 -23.77 8.84
N ALA A 184 -4.86 -23.76 8.44
CA ALA A 184 -5.37 -22.88 7.40
C ALA A 184 -5.30 -21.41 7.83
N LYS A 185 -5.68 -21.08 9.07
CA LYS A 185 -5.56 -19.73 9.64
C LYS A 185 -4.11 -19.27 9.69
N GLU A 186 -3.20 -20.09 10.22
CA GLU A 186 -1.78 -19.75 10.31
C GLU A 186 -1.17 -19.53 8.90
N LYS A 187 -1.56 -20.36 7.94
CA LYS A 187 -1.10 -20.24 6.55
C LYS A 187 -1.69 -19.03 5.84
N ALA A 188 -2.96 -18.70 6.08
CA ALA A 188 -3.60 -17.49 5.55
C ALA A 188 -2.91 -16.23 6.13
N ASN A 189 -2.74 -16.17 7.45
CA ASN A 189 -2.01 -15.10 8.15
C ASN A 189 -0.62 -14.87 7.54
N ARG A 190 0.17 -15.94 7.36
CA ARG A 190 1.52 -15.83 6.78
C ARG A 190 1.50 -15.31 5.35
N LYS A 191 0.45 -15.60 4.59
CA LYS A 191 0.32 -15.22 3.18
C LYS A 191 -0.22 -13.81 2.98
N THR A 192 -0.96 -13.26 3.93
CA THR A 192 -1.46 -11.88 3.88
C THR A 192 -0.64 -10.91 4.73
N LEU A 193 0.29 -11.39 5.55
CA LEU A 193 1.11 -10.55 6.43
C LEU A 193 1.85 -9.42 5.70
N TRP A 194 2.35 -9.65 4.49
CA TRP A 194 3.00 -8.59 3.70
C TRP A 194 2.02 -7.48 3.32
N ALA A 195 0.78 -7.84 2.95
CA ALA A 195 -0.27 -6.89 2.62
C ALA A 195 -0.67 -6.07 3.85
N VAL A 196 -0.85 -6.73 5.01
CA VAL A 196 -1.11 -6.05 6.30
C VAL A 196 -0.01 -5.05 6.61
N LYS A 197 1.27 -5.45 6.50
CA LYS A 197 2.40 -4.55 6.73
C LYS A 197 2.39 -3.35 5.79
N ARG A 198 2.10 -3.56 4.50
CA ARG A 198 2.01 -2.50 3.50
C ARG A 198 0.90 -1.51 3.86
N CYS A 199 -0.29 -1.99 4.17
CA CYS A 199 -1.41 -1.15 4.61
C CYS A 199 -1.04 -0.34 5.87
N PHE A 200 -0.45 -1.00 6.88
CA PHE A 200 0.00 -0.33 8.10
C PHE A 200 0.98 0.82 7.81
N PHE A 201 2.02 0.59 7.00
CA PHE A 201 3.01 1.63 6.69
C PHE A 201 2.45 2.73 5.78
N ASN A 202 1.47 2.43 4.93
CA ASN A 202 0.75 3.45 4.17
C ASN A 202 -0.06 4.37 5.10
N ASN A 203 -0.83 3.79 6.03
CA ASN A 203 -1.56 4.57 7.05
C ASN A 203 -0.60 5.44 7.88
N TYR A 204 0.54 4.89 8.30
CA TYR A 204 1.56 5.63 9.03
C TYR A 204 2.16 6.78 8.20
N LYS A 205 2.43 6.53 6.92
CA LYS A 205 2.94 7.54 5.98
C LYS A 205 1.93 8.68 5.81
N ASP A 206 0.65 8.38 5.66
CA ASP A 206 -0.41 9.37 5.49
C ASP A 206 -0.62 10.20 6.77
N PHE A 207 -0.53 9.55 7.93
CA PHE A 207 -0.47 10.23 9.21
C PHE A 207 0.72 11.20 9.29
N LEU A 208 1.94 10.75 8.97
CA LEU A 208 3.13 11.61 9.00
C LEU A 208 3.00 12.79 8.05
N SER A 209 2.44 12.57 6.85
CA SER A 209 2.16 13.63 5.89
C SER A 209 1.21 14.67 6.48
N SER A 210 0.07 14.23 7.01
CA SER A 210 -0.94 15.09 7.66
C SER A 210 -0.36 15.84 8.86
N TYR A 211 0.42 15.16 9.69
CA TYR A 211 1.07 15.74 10.86
C TYR A 211 2.05 16.84 10.46
N LEU A 212 2.85 16.65 9.41
CA LEU A 212 3.79 17.67 8.94
C LEU A 212 3.08 18.94 8.49
N HIS A 213 1.92 18.82 7.83
CA HIS A 213 1.10 19.96 7.44
C HIS A 213 0.47 20.67 8.66
N LEU A 214 0.12 19.93 9.70
CA LEU A 214 -0.46 20.48 10.93
C LEU A 214 0.57 21.09 11.88
N LYS A 215 1.81 20.59 11.86
CA LYS A 215 2.86 21.00 12.80
C LYS A 215 3.12 22.50 12.79
N ASP A 216 3.07 23.12 11.60
CA ASP A 216 3.33 24.56 11.43
C ASP A 216 2.04 25.41 11.47
N ASN A 217 0.89 24.80 11.79
CA ASN A 217 -0.39 25.50 11.86
C ASN A 217 -0.62 26.09 13.27
N ASP A 218 -0.77 27.42 13.36
CA ASP A 218 -0.98 28.14 14.62
C ASP A 218 -2.20 27.62 15.42
N THR A 219 -3.31 27.30 14.73
CA THR A 219 -4.52 26.79 15.39
C THR A 219 -4.29 25.41 15.97
N HIS A 220 -3.59 24.53 15.25
CA HIS A 220 -3.22 23.22 15.74
C HIS A 220 -2.29 23.32 16.97
N GLN A 221 -1.25 24.16 16.90
CA GLN A 221 -0.32 24.37 18.01
C GLN A 221 -1.05 24.87 19.28
N GLU A 222 -1.93 25.86 19.15
CA GLU A 222 -2.72 26.37 20.29
C GLU A 222 -3.59 25.28 20.94
N ILE A 223 -4.21 24.40 20.12
CA ILE A 223 -5.02 23.28 20.59
C ILE A 223 -4.16 22.27 21.35
N VAL A 224 -3.02 21.87 20.77
CA VAL A 224 -2.10 20.90 21.38
C VAL A 224 -1.54 21.43 22.69
N GLU A 225 -1.08 22.68 22.74
CA GLU A 225 -0.60 23.31 23.97
C GLU A 225 -1.68 23.35 25.06
N GLU A 226 -2.95 23.63 24.71
CA GLU A 226 -4.05 23.59 25.66
C GLU A 226 -4.36 22.18 26.15
N LEU A 227 -4.26 21.19 25.27
CA LEU A 227 -4.47 19.78 25.58
C LEU A 227 -3.40 19.27 26.54
N GLU A 228 -2.12 19.46 26.21
CA GLU A 228 -0.98 19.08 27.06
C GLU A 228 -1.07 19.74 28.44
N ARG A 229 -1.42 21.03 28.49
CA ARG A 229 -1.61 21.75 29.76
C ARG A 229 -2.71 21.16 30.63
N LYS A 230 -3.76 20.57 30.05
CA LYS A 230 -4.83 19.88 30.79
C LYS A 230 -4.41 18.48 31.22
N ILE A 231 -3.73 17.74 30.35
CA ILE A 231 -3.19 16.41 30.66
C ILE A 231 -2.19 16.49 31.80
N ASN A 232 -1.27 17.47 31.76
CA ASN A 232 -0.30 17.75 32.82
C ASN A 232 -0.94 18.15 34.16
N LYS A 233 -2.22 18.54 34.17
CA LYS A 233 -3.00 18.79 35.39
C LYS A 233 -3.76 17.56 35.88
N GLY A 234 -3.57 16.39 35.25
CA GLY A 234 -4.25 15.14 35.58
C GLY A 234 -5.65 15.01 34.97
N THR A 235 -5.98 15.79 33.92
CA THR A 235 -7.23 15.57 33.17
C THR A 235 -7.01 14.45 32.17
N GLU A 236 -7.92 13.48 32.11
CA GLU A 236 -7.93 12.45 31.06
C GLU A 236 -8.02 13.08 29.66
N VAL A 237 -7.34 12.47 28.67
CA VAL A 237 -7.23 12.98 27.29
C VAL A 237 -8.61 13.27 26.69
N ASN A 238 -9.53 12.31 26.73
CA ASN A 238 -10.89 12.47 26.18
C ASN A 238 -11.67 13.60 26.87
N THR A 239 -11.58 13.68 28.19
CA THR A 239 -12.21 14.77 28.97
C THR A 239 -11.60 16.12 28.62
N ALA A 240 -10.30 16.18 28.36
CA ALA A 240 -9.62 17.40 27.95
C ALA A 240 -10.04 17.83 26.54
N LEU A 241 -10.05 16.91 25.57
CA LEU A 241 -10.50 17.15 24.19
C LEU A 241 -11.91 17.71 24.13
N ASN A 242 -12.87 17.06 24.82
CA ASN A 242 -14.27 17.50 24.87
C ASN A 242 -14.45 18.92 25.42
N ARG A 243 -13.50 19.42 26.21
CA ARG A 243 -13.51 20.79 26.76
C ARG A 243 -12.79 21.81 25.86
N ILE A 244 -11.91 21.35 24.98
CA ILE A 244 -11.08 22.20 24.11
C ILE A 244 -11.77 22.40 22.77
N MET A 245 -12.28 21.34 22.15
CA MET A 245 -12.86 21.40 20.80
C MET A 245 -13.92 22.50 20.65
N PRO A 246 -14.91 22.65 21.57
CA PRO A 246 -15.92 23.70 21.41
C PRO A 246 -15.37 25.13 21.47
N LYS A 247 -14.21 25.35 22.09
CA LYS A 247 -13.59 26.68 22.18
C LYS A 247 -12.93 27.11 20.88
N HIS A 248 -12.40 26.14 20.14
CA HIS A 248 -11.71 26.37 18.87
C HIS A 248 -12.62 26.14 17.67
N GLN A 249 -13.84 25.62 17.87
CA GLN A 249 -14.82 25.36 16.81
C GLN A 249 -14.97 26.52 15.82
N ALA A 250 -15.10 27.75 16.33
CA ALA A 250 -15.26 28.94 15.49
C ALA A 250 -14.09 29.22 14.51
N LYS A 251 -12.91 28.65 14.77
CA LYS A 251 -11.75 28.74 13.85
C LYS A 251 -11.88 27.80 12.66
N PHE A 252 -12.67 26.74 12.80
CA PHE A 252 -12.94 25.76 11.74
C PHE A 252 -14.21 26.09 10.95
N ASP A 253 -15.09 26.95 11.44
CA ASP A 253 -16.35 27.33 10.76
C ASP A 253 -16.13 27.76 9.30
N GLY A 254 -14.98 28.38 8.98
CA GLY A 254 -14.64 28.78 7.61
C GLY A 254 -14.46 27.61 6.63
N LEU A 255 -14.11 26.42 7.11
CA LEU A 255 -13.90 25.22 6.28
C LEU A 255 -15.21 24.61 5.77
N PHE A 256 -16.35 24.97 6.38
CA PHE A 256 -17.65 24.36 6.09
C PHE A 256 -18.59 25.29 5.31
N ARG A 257 -18.19 26.54 5.04
CA ARG A 257 -19.07 27.53 4.40
C ARG A 257 -19.39 27.17 2.96
N ASP A 258 -18.42 26.62 2.24
CA ASP A 258 -18.57 26.29 0.83
C ASP A 258 -19.43 25.03 0.62
N LEU A 259 -19.71 24.25 1.66
CA LEU A 259 -20.58 23.07 1.59
C LEU A 259 -22.08 23.40 1.70
N GLU A 260 -22.42 24.62 2.11
CA GLU A 260 -23.82 25.05 2.27
C GLU A 260 -24.36 25.81 1.04
N GLU A 261 -23.48 26.25 0.13
CA GLU A 261 -23.85 27.10 -1.02
C GLU A 261 -24.24 26.30 -2.29
N ASP A 262 -23.92 25.00 -2.34
CA ASP A 262 -24.25 24.11 -3.47
C ASP A 262 -25.65 23.47 -3.40
N GLU A 263 -26.42 23.71 -2.32
CA GLU A 263 -27.80 23.22 -2.18
C GLU A 263 -28.87 24.23 -2.65
N CYS A 264 -28.49 25.32 -3.33
CA CYS A 264 -29.41 26.43 -3.63
C CYS A 264 -29.66 26.70 -5.12
#